data_AF-A0A1V5K575-F1
#
_entry.id   AF-A0A1V5K575-F1
#
_cell.length_a   1.000
_cell.length_b   1.000
_cell.length_c   1.000
_cell.angle_alpha   90.00
_cell.angle_beta   90.00
_cell.angle_gamma   90.00
#
_symmetry.space_group_name_H-M   'P 1'
#
loop_
_entity.id
_entity.type
_entity.pdbx_description
1 polymer ?
#
loop_
_entity_poly.entity_id
_entity_poly.type
_entity_poly.pdbx_seq_one_letter_code
_entity_poly.pdbx_strand_id
1 'polypeptide(L)'
;MKKTLIILLFILAAMFFVDAKFAPLFLPFVFAHCDTLDGPVVRTARIALEKGDVTPLLKWVRASDEKEITDAFNKTIAVRAKGSEAKELADMYFFETLVRIHRAGEGAPYTGLKPGETVDAAVALADKALETGEVDKLIDVLTKAMANGIRERFQHALQTKKHADESVVAGREFVEKYITFTHYVEGLHGIIKGHGGHHDAEAMGGGGYGH
;
A
#
# COMPACT_ATOMS: atom_id res chain seq x y z
N MET A 1 -46.01 -15.26 -9.00
CA MET A 1 -45.32 -15.13 -7.70
C MET A 1 -44.01 -15.91 -7.64
N LYS A 2 -43.95 -17.20 -8.01
CA LYS A 2 -42.70 -17.99 -7.94
C LYS A 2 -41.57 -17.55 -8.90
N LYS A 3 -41.89 -17.09 -10.12
CA LYS A 3 -40.88 -16.64 -11.09
C LYS A 3 -40.24 -15.29 -10.75
N THR A 4 -41.02 -14.37 -10.19
CA THR A 4 -40.54 -13.04 -9.76
C THR A 4 -39.66 -13.11 -8.50
N LEU A 5 -39.95 -14.07 -7.61
CA LEU A 5 -39.15 -14.30 -6.40
C LEU A 5 -37.77 -14.93 -6.70
N ILE A 6 -37.70 -15.78 -7.73
CA ILE A 6 -36.43 -16.39 -8.18
C ILE A 6 -35.51 -15.33 -8.82
N ILE A 7 -36.06 -14.43 -9.63
CA ILE A 7 -35.28 -13.35 -10.27
C ILE A 7 -34.74 -12.36 -9.22
N LEU A 8 -35.53 -12.05 -8.18
CA LEU A 8 -35.07 -11.19 -7.08
C LEU A 8 -33.95 -11.84 -6.24
N LEU A 9 -33.99 -13.17 -6.06
CA LEU A 9 -32.93 -13.95 -5.40
C LEU A 9 -31.63 -14.01 -6.23
N PHE A 10 -31.71 -14.02 -7.56
CA PHE A 10 -30.53 -13.95 -8.43
C PHE A 10 -29.88 -12.56 -8.46
N ILE A 11 -30.67 -11.48 -8.38
CA ILE A 11 -30.14 -10.11 -8.32
C ILE A 11 -29.52 -9.81 -6.95
N LEU A 12 -30.07 -10.34 -5.86
CA LEU A 12 -29.47 -10.21 -4.53
C LEU A 12 -28.18 -11.05 -4.37
N ALA A 13 -28.08 -12.20 -5.05
CA ALA A 13 -26.86 -13.02 -5.06
C ALA A 13 -25.73 -12.40 -5.90
N ALA A 14 -26.05 -11.62 -6.93
CA ALA A 14 -25.04 -10.92 -7.75
C ALA A 14 -24.38 -9.72 -7.02
N MET A 15 -24.99 -9.20 -5.95
CA MET A 15 -24.39 -8.11 -5.16
C MET A 15 -23.44 -8.59 -4.04
N PHE A 16 -23.32 -9.90 -3.82
CA PHE A 16 -22.41 -10.49 -2.83
C PHE A 16 -21.18 -11.19 -3.44
N PHE A 17 -21.01 -11.15 -4.76
CA PHE A 17 -19.80 -11.64 -5.46
C PHE A 17 -18.81 -10.52 -5.76
N VAL A 18 -18.61 -9.60 -4.81
CA VAL A 18 -17.32 -8.90 -4.72
C VAL A 18 -16.43 -9.81 -3.88
N ASP A 19 -15.91 -10.85 -4.53
CA ASP A 19 -14.92 -11.74 -3.93
C ASP A 19 -13.77 -10.87 -3.44
N ALA A 20 -13.46 -10.91 -2.13
CA ALA A 20 -12.39 -10.11 -1.52
C ALA A 20 -11.00 -10.34 -2.16
N LYS A 21 -10.92 -11.31 -3.08
CA LYS A 21 -9.78 -11.68 -3.92
C LYS A 21 -9.55 -10.73 -5.11
N PHE A 22 -10.52 -9.89 -5.47
CA PHE A 22 -10.42 -8.87 -6.51
C PHE A 22 -10.54 -7.44 -5.96
N ALA A 23 -10.25 -7.23 -4.68
CA ALA A 23 -9.91 -5.89 -4.24
C ALA A 23 -8.64 -5.48 -5.00
N PRO A 24 -8.65 -4.41 -5.83
CA PRO A 24 -7.38 -3.80 -6.22
C PRO A 24 -6.66 -3.55 -4.91
N LEU A 25 -5.47 -4.12 -4.75
CA LEU A 25 -4.61 -3.87 -3.61
C LEU A 25 -4.18 -2.40 -3.72
N PHE A 26 -5.09 -1.48 -3.38
CA PHE A 26 -4.76 -0.14 -2.95
C PHE A 26 -3.88 -0.35 -1.73
N LEU A 27 -2.57 -0.37 -1.93
CA LEU A 27 -1.59 -0.30 -0.84
C LEU A 27 -1.70 1.13 -0.27
N PRO A 28 -2.61 1.40 0.67
CA PRO A 28 -2.97 2.77 1.00
C PRO A 28 -1.80 3.51 1.65
N PHE A 29 -0.87 2.76 2.25
CA PHE A 29 0.21 3.28 3.07
C PHE A 29 1.42 3.81 2.28
N VAL A 30 1.80 3.17 1.15
CA VAL A 30 2.86 3.72 0.29
C VAL A 30 2.37 5.02 -0.35
N PHE A 31 1.10 5.03 -0.74
CA PHE A 31 0.43 6.19 -1.32
C PHE A 31 0.18 7.33 -0.33
N ALA A 32 0.03 7.05 0.97
CA ALA A 32 -0.23 8.05 1.99
C ALA A 32 1.00 8.84 2.45
N HIS A 33 2.22 8.43 2.06
CA HIS A 33 3.42 9.18 2.47
C HIS A 33 3.63 10.43 1.62
N CYS A 34 3.34 10.34 0.32
CA CYS A 34 3.54 11.41 -0.65
C CYS A 34 2.60 12.60 -0.50
N ASP A 35 1.48 12.47 0.23
CA ASP A 35 0.51 13.53 0.50
C ASP A 35 0.57 14.10 1.93
N THR A 36 1.59 13.75 2.72
CA THR A 36 1.83 14.34 4.05
C THR A 36 2.66 15.62 4.00
N LEU A 37 2.44 16.51 4.97
CA LEU A 37 3.29 17.69 5.21
C LEU A 37 4.75 17.33 5.48
N ASP A 38 5.03 16.14 6.00
CA ASP A 38 6.39 15.69 6.29
C ASP A 38 6.94 14.77 5.20
N GLY A 39 6.17 14.48 4.16
CA GLY A 39 6.50 13.55 3.09
C GLY A 39 7.55 14.09 2.12
N PRO A 40 8.11 13.22 1.26
CA PRO A 40 9.24 13.56 0.40
C PRO A 40 8.90 14.62 -0.65
N VAL A 41 7.65 14.66 -1.12
CA VAL A 41 7.13 15.66 -2.05
C VAL A 41 7.19 17.05 -1.42
N VAL A 42 6.59 17.22 -0.23
CA VAL A 42 6.56 18.50 0.49
C VAL A 42 7.94 18.90 1.01
N ARG A 43 8.75 17.96 1.49
CA ARG A 43 10.15 18.22 1.86
C ARG A 43 10.94 18.79 0.68
N THR A 44 10.76 18.22 -0.52
CA THR A 44 11.39 18.77 -1.73
C THR A 44 10.85 20.17 -2.04
N ALA A 45 9.53 20.39 -1.91
CA ALA A 45 8.89 21.69 -2.12
C ALA A 45 9.46 22.79 -1.23
N ARG A 46 9.63 22.52 0.08
CA ARG A 46 10.25 23.47 1.02
C ARG A 46 11.63 23.89 0.55
N ILE A 47 12.48 22.92 0.20
CA ILE A 47 13.86 23.18 -0.26
C ILE A 47 13.86 23.98 -1.57
N ALA A 48 13.01 23.60 -2.52
CA ALA A 48 12.86 24.28 -3.80
C ALA A 48 12.43 25.73 -3.63
N LEU A 49 11.42 25.99 -2.79
CA LEU A 49 10.92 27.33 -2.49
C LEU A 49 11.96 28.19 -1.78
N GLU A 50 12.71 27.66 -0.81
CA GLU A 50 13.79 28.39 -0.16
C GLU A 50 14.94 28.73 -1.12
N LYS A 51 15.24 27.84 -2.08
CA LYS A 51 16.29 28.07 -3.09
C LYS A 51 15.82 28.89 -4.30
N GLY A 52 14.51 29.05 -4.49
CA GLY A 52 13.95 29.65 -5.70
C GLY A 52 14.18 28.81 -6.97
N ASP A 53 14.39 27.51 -6.83
CA ASP A 53 14.65 26.59 -7.94
C ASP A 53 13.57 25.51 -8.02
N VAL A 54 12.79 25.52 -9.11
CA VAL A 54 11.69 24.57 -9.36
C VAL A 54 12.19 23.19 -9.77
N THR A 55 13.41 23.09 -10.30
CA THR A 55 13.94 21.88 -10.97
C THR A 55 13.78 20.60 -10.14
N PRO A 56 14.07 20.58 -8.82
CA PRO A 56 13.92 19.37 -8.02
C PRO A 56 12.49 18.84 -7.91
N LEU A 57 11.47 19.66 -8.22
CA LEU A 57 10.06 19.31 -8.11
C LEU A 57 9.52 18.59 -9.34
N LEU A 58 10.08 18.85 -10.51
CA LEU A 58 9.54 18.35 -11.76
C LEU A 58 9.58 16.81 -11.83
N LYS A 59 10.51 16.17 -11.12
CA LYS A 59 10.58 14.69 -10.98
C LYS A 59 9.39 14.07 -10.25
N TRP A 60 8.63 14.86 -9.48
CA TRP A 60 7.48 14.38 -8.71
C TRP A 60 6.17 14.48 -9.50
N VAL A 61 6.17 14.99 -10.72
CA VAL A 61 4.96 15.11 -11.53
C VAL A 61 5.19 14.50 -12.91
N ARG A 62 4.11 14.31 -13.67
CA ARG A 62 4.24 13.87 -15.07
C ARG A 62 4.78 15.03 -15.90
N ALA A 63 5.48 14.71 -16.99
CA ALA A 63 5.98 15.70 -17.93
C ALA A 63 4.90 16.68 -18.43
N SER A 64 3.65 16.20 -18.61
CA SER A 64 2.51 17.03 -19.01
C SER A 64 2.12 18.09 -17.99
N ASP A 65 2.46 17.88 -16.71
CA ASP A 65 2.02 18.69 -15.59
C ASP A 65 3.12 19.67 -15.12
N GLU A 66 4.34 19.56 -15.67
CA GLU A 66 5.50 20.41 -15.31
C GLU A 66 5.21 21.90 -15.48
N LYS A 67 4.46 22.26 -16.52
CA LYS A 67 4.09 23.66 -16.76
C LYS A 67 3.19 24.21 -15.64
N GLU A 68 2.20 23.44 -15.19
CA GLU A 68 1.30 23.86 -14.10
C GLU A 68 2.10 24.08 -12.81
N ILE A 69 3.04 23.18 -12.49
CA ILE A 69 3.92 23.31 -11.34
C ILE A 69 4.83 24.53 -11.45
N THR A 70 5.42 24.76 -12.62
CA THR A 70 6.32 25.91 -12.85
C THR A 70 5.57 27.24 -12.70
N ASP A 71 4.37 27.34 -13.27
CA ASP A 71 3.54 28.54 -13.16
C ASP A 71 3.11 28.78 -11.70
N ALA A 72 2.70 27.72 -10.98
CA ALA A 72 2.33 27.81 -9.57
C ALA A 72 3.53 28.22 -8.69
N PHE A 73 4.70 27.63 -8.95
CA PHE A 73 5.94 27.94 -8.23
C PHE A 73 6.31 29.42 -8.34
N ASN A 74 6.29 29.97 -9.57
CA ASN A 74 6.61 31.37 -9.81
C ASN A 74 5.64 32.33 -9.10
N LYS A 75 4.34 32.02 -9.09
CA LYS A 75 3.33 32.79 -8.33
C LYS A 75 3.61 32.72 -6.84
N THR A 76 3.90 31.53 -6.32
CA THR A 76 4.23 31.33 -4.91
C THR A 76 5.45 32.15 -4.51
N ILE A 77 6.55 32.13 -5.27
CA ILE A 77 7.73 32.98 -5.00
C ILE A 77 7.36 34.47 -4.93
N ALA A 78 6.55 34.96 -5.86
CA ALA A 78 6.14 36.36 -5.89
C ALA A 78 5.29 36.78 -4.67
N VAL A 79 4.40 35.89 -4.19
CA VAL A 79 3.55 36.14 -3.01
C VAL A 79 4.35 36.00 -1.71
N ARG A 80 5.24 35.02 -1.60
CA ARG A 80 6.10 34.81 -0.42
C ARG A 80 6.91 36.05 -0.05
N ALA A 81 7.30 36.85 -1.04
CA ALA A 81 8.05 38.09 -0.84
C ALA A 81 7.24 39.23 -0.17
N LYS A 82 5.95 39.05 0.10
CA LYS A 82 5.06 40.08 0.66
C LYS A 82 4.97 40.11 2.19
N GLY A 83 5.64 39.18 2.88
CA GLY A 83 5.67 39.11 4.34
C GLY A 83 5.55 37.68 4.86
N SER A 84 5.72 37.48 6.17
CA SER A 84 5.69 36.16 6.81
C SER A 84 4.34 35.46 6.66
N GLU A 85 3.24 36.17 6.88
CA GLU A 85 1.88 35.62 6.73
C GLU A 85 1.58 35.23 5.27
N ALA A 86 2.00 36.07 4.32
CA ALA A 86 1.88 35.79 2.89
C ALA A 86 2.74 34.59 2.47
N LYS A 87 3.92 34.42 3.09
CA LYS A 87 4.79 33.27 2.88
C LYS A 87 4.10 31.98 3.30
N GLU A 88 3.57 31.92 4.52
CA GLU A 88 2.89 30.72 5.04
C GLU A 88 1.71 30.33 4.16
N LEU A 89 0.88 31.29 3.75
CA LEU A 89 -0.27 31.04 2.88
C LEU A 89 0.16 30.56 1.48
N ALA A 90 1.20 31.17 0.90
CA ALA A 90 1.70 30.80 -0.42
C ALA A 90 2.38 29.43 -0.44
N ASP A 91 3.11 29.08 0.63
CA ASP A 91 3.73 27.77 0.81
C ASP A 91 2.66 26.68 0.89
N MET A 92 1.63 26.87 1.74
CA MET A 92 0.54 25.90 1.88
C MET A 92 -0.24 25.71 0.58
N TYR A 93 -0.61 26.80 -0.11
CA TYR A 93 -1.26 26.73 -1.42
C TYR A 93 -0.42 25.92 -2.44
N PHE A 94 0.89 26.12 -2.43
CA PHE A 94 1.79 25.38 -3.33
C PHE A 94 1.86 23.90 -2.98
N PHE A 95 1.96 23.56 -1.69
CA PHE A 95 2.00 22.16 -1.24
C PHE A 95 0.73 21.40 -1.65
N GLU A 96 -0.45 21.98 -1.42
CA GLU A 96 -1.71 21.40 -1.84
C GLU A 96 -1.77 21.20 -3.37
N THR A 97 -1.31 22.18 -4.13
CA THR A 97 -1.27 22.11 -5.60
C THR A 97 -0.35 21.01 -6.10
N LEU A 98 0.90 20.97 -5.60
CA LEU A 98 1.89 19.97 -5.98
C LEU A 98 1.42 18.56 -5.62
N VAL A 99 0.93 18.36 -4.39
CA VAL A 99 0.46 17.05 -3.94
C VAL A 99 -0.76 16.61 -4.76
N ARG A 100 -1.73 17.48 -5.01
CA ARG A 100 -2.89 17.15 -5.86
C ARG A 100 -2.48 16.65 -7.24
N ILE A 101 -1.52 17.31 -7.87
CA ILE A 101 -1.03 16.95 -9.22
C ILE A 101 -0.23 15.65 -9.16
N HIS A 102 0.66 15.49 -8.19
CA HIS A 102 1.42 14.26 -7.97
C HIS A 102 0.49 13.05 -7.81
N ARG A 103 -0.50 13.16 -6.92
CA ARG A 103 -1.50 12.12 -6.67
C ARG A 103 -2.31 11.77 -7.92
N ALA A 104 -2.72 12.78 -8.69
CA ALA A 104 -3.38 12.55 -9.98
C ALA A 104 -2.47 11.81 -10.97
N GLY A 105 -1.16 12.07 -10.95
CA GLY A 105 -0.15 11.34 -11.71
C GLY A 105 -0.02 9.86 -11.32
N GLU A 106 -0.26 9.55 -10.04
CA GLU A 106 -0.31 8.18 -9.50
C GLU A 106 -1.67 7.49 -9.76
N GLY A 107 -2.65 8.18 -10.35
CA GLY A 107 -4.01 7.68 -10.50
C GLY A 107 -4.81 7.64 -9.19
N ALA A 108 -4.34 8.35 -8.16
CA ALA A 108 -4.95 8.37 -6.84
C ALA A 108 -5.69 9.71 -6.57
N PRO A 109 -6.83 9.68 -5.87
CA PRO A 109 -7.53 10.91 -5.52
C PRO A 109 -6.73 11.75 -4.52
N TYR A 110 -6.88 13.07 -4.62
CA TYR A 110 -6.42 14.00 -3.61
C TYR A 110 -7.49 14.16 -2.52
N THR A 111 -7.13 13.83 -1.27
CA THR A 111 -8.04 13.90 -0.12
C THR A 111 -7.66 14.98 0.89
N GLY A 112 -6.88 15.97 0.45
CA GLY A 112 -6.29 16.97 1.33
C GLY A 112 -4.84 16.65 1.69
N LEU A 113 -4.11 17.68 2.09
CA LEU A 113 -2.76 17.56 2.62
C LEU A 113 -2.85 16.99 4.03
N LYS A 114 -2.27 15.83 4.25
CA LYS A 114 -2.33 15.18 5.57
C LYS A 114 -1.35 15.86 6.52
N PRO A 115 -1.71 16.02 7.81
CA PRO A 115 -0.70 16.30 8.83
C PRO A 115 0.36 15.19 8.81
N GLY A 116 1.48 15.40 9.50
CA GLY A 116 2.50 14.36 9.68
C GLY A 116 1.92 13.16 10.43
N GLU A 117 1.17 12.30 9.74
CA GLU A 117 0.73 11.01 10.25
C GLU A 117 1.92 10.08 10.39
N THR A 118 1.76 9.06 11.23
CA THR A 118 2.74 8.00 11.38
C THR A 118 2.91 7.26 10.06
N VAL A 119 3.95 7.62 9.31
CA VAL A 119 4.45 6.85 8.18
C VAL A 119 4.70 5.43 8.64
N ASP A 120 4.30 4.44 7.84
CA ASP A 120 4.57 3.04 8.13
C ASP A 120 6.07 2.85 8.41
N ALA A 121 6.41 2.09 9.47
CA ALA A 121 7.79 1.97 9.92
C ALA A 121 8.72 1.39 8.85
N ALA A 122 8.22 0.50 7.99
CA ALA A 122 9.00 -0.04 6.88
C ALA A 122 9.27 1.04 5.81
N VAL A 123 8.27 1.87 5.51
CA VAL A 123 8.42 3.01 4.58
C VAL A 123 9.40 4.04 5.13
N ALA A 124 9.31 4.40 6.41
CA ALA A 124 10.25 5.32 7.05
C ALA A 124 11.69 4.79 7.06
N LEU A 125 11.87 3.48 7.27
CA LEU A 125 13.19 2.83 7.18
C LEU A 125 13.71 2.78 5.74
N ALA A 126 12.83 2.60 4.74
CA ALA A 126 13.20 2.64 3.33
C ALA A 126 13.63 4.04 2.89
N ASP A 127 12.88 5.08 3.26
CA ASP A 127 13.26 6.49 3.07
C ASP A 127 14.66 6.76 3.64
N LYS A 128 14.88 6.36 4.90
CA LYS A 128 16.16 6.54 5.56
C LYS A 128 17.28 5.77 4.86
N ALA A 129 17.02 4.55 4.40
CA ALA A 129 18.01 3.76 3.68
C ALA A 129 18.44 4.43 2.37
N LEU A 130 17.50 5.05 1.65
CA LEU A 130 17.80 5.82 0.43
C LEU A 130 18.54 7.13 0.74
N GLU A 131 18.23 7.78 1.86
CA GLU A 131 18.90 9.00 2.30
C GLU A 131 20.35 8.73 2.73
N THR A 132 20.60 7.66 3.49
CA THR A 132 21.92 7.36 4.04
C THR A 132 22.75 6.44 3.15
N GLY A 133 22.15 5.78 2.16
CA GLY A 133 22.78 4.72 1.38
C GLY A 133 22.94 3.39 2.12
N GLU A 134 22.26 3.21 3.26
CA GLU A 134 22.46 2.07 4.17
C GLU A 134 21.16 1.27 4.35
N VAL A 135 21.11 0.06 3.80
CA VAL A 135 19.88 -0.76 3.75
C VAL A 135 19.76 -1.77 4.91
N ASP A 136 20.85 -2.04 5.63
CA ASP A 136 20.95 -3.16 6.58
C ASP A 136 19.92 -3.10 7.71
N LYS A 137 19.62 -1.90 8.22
CA LYS A 137 18.61 -1.74 9.28
C LYS A 137 17.21 -2.15 8.81
N LEU A 138 16.84 -1.81 7.58
CA LEU A 138 15.56 -2.21 7.00
C LEU A 138 15.50 -3.74 6.86
N ILE A 139 16.56 -4.35 6.32
CA ILE A 139 16.68 -5.80 6.16
C ILE A 139 16.53 -6.52 7.50
N ASP A 140 17.24 -6.06 8.53
CA ASP A 140 17.22 -6.64 9.86
C ASP A 140 15.82 -6.62 10.48
N VAL A 141 15.15 -5.47 10.44
CA VAL A 141 13.79 -5.31 10.99
C VAL A 141 12.80 -6.24 10.29
N LEU A 142 12.78 -6.24 8.95
CA LEU A 142 11.85 -7.07 8.19
C LEU A 142 12.13 -8.57 8.37
N THR A 143 13.41 -8.97 8.37
CA THR A 143 13.79 -10.38 8.51
C THR A 143 13.48 -10.90 9.92
N LYS A 144 13.70 -10.09 10.96
CA LYS A 144 13.30 -10.43 12.33
C LYS A 144 11.81 -10.58 12.47
N ALA A 145 11.02 -9.64 11.93
CA ALA A 145 9.56 -9.72 11.96
C ALA A 145 9.05 -11.00 11.28
N MET A 146 9.57 -11.29 10.08
CA MET A 146 9.26 -12.51 9.34
C MET A 146 9.64 -13.77 10.14
N ALA A 147 10.87 -13.85 10.65
CA ALA A 147 11.33 -15.00 11.41
C ALA A 147 10.50 -15.23 12.69
N ASN A 148 10.11 -14.16 13.38
CA ASN A 148 9.26 -14.26 14.56
C ASN A 148 7.85 -14.76 14.21
N GLY A 149 7.24 -14.23 13.14
CA GLY A 149 5.92 -14.66 12.68
C GLY A 149 5.88 -16.14 12.27
N ILE A 150 6.95 -16.64 11.65
CA ILE A 150 7.13 -18.06 11.32
C ILE A 150 7.24 -18.89 12.60
N ARG A 151 8.13 -18.52 13.52
CA ARG A 151 8.37 -19.27 14.78
C ARG A 151 7.10 -19.39 15.62
N GLU A 152 6.37 -18.30 15.80
CA GLU A 152 5.14 -18.28 16.61
C GLU A 152 4.10 -19.27 16.08
N ARG A 153 3.76 -19.18 14.79
CA ARG A 153 2.76 -20.06 14.16
C ARG A 153 3.22 -21.51 14.12
N PHE A 154 4.51 -21.74 13.85
CA PHE A 154 5.09 -23.08 13.91
C PHE A 154 4.96 -23.68 15.30
N GLN A 155 5.25 -22.93 16.37
CA GLN A 155 5.10 -23.42 17.73
C GLN A 155 3.65 -23.77 18.06
N HIS A 156 2.67 -22.94 17.69
CA HIS A 156 1.26 -23.26 17.91
C HIS A 156 0.81 -24.55 17.19
N ALA A 157 1.21 -24.71 15.92
CA ALA A 157 0.93 -25.93 15.17
C ALA A 157 1.65 -27.15 15.78
N LEU A 158 2.90 -27.00 16.22
CA LEU A 158 3.67 -28.09 16.81
C LEU A 158 3.11 -28.53 18.17
N GLN A 159 2.66 -27.60 19.01
CA GLN A 159 2.08 -27.95 20.32
C GLN A 159 0.76 -28.70 20.17
N THR A 160 -0.15 -28.21 19.32
CA THR A 160 -1.43 -28.89 19.06
C THR A 160 -1.24 -30.23 18.36
N LYS A 161 -0.23 -30.37 17.50
CA LYS A 161 0.12 -31.64 16.84
C LYS A 161 0.37 -32.78 17.83
N LYS A 162 0.94 -32.51 19.01
CA LYS A 162 1.26 -33.55 20.01
C LYS A 162 0.03 -34.32 20.49
N HIS A 163 -1.13 -33.70 20.42
CA HIS A 163 -2.40 -34.23 20.92
C HIS A 163 -3.40 -34.55 19.80
N ALA A 164 -3.00 -34.41 18.53
CA ALA A 164 -3.92 -34.42 17.39
C ALA A 164 -4.70 -35.74 17.24
N ASP A 165 -4.12 -36.86 17.68
CA ASP A 165 -4.72 -38.19 17.57
C ASP A 165 -5.44 -38.65 18.86
N GLU A 166 -5.47 -37.82 19.90
CA GLU A 166 -6.14 -38.15 21.17
C GLU A 166 -7.66 -38.07 21.07
N SER A 167 -8.19 -37.20 20.18
CA SER A 167 -9.61 -37.10 19.88
C SER A 167 -9.87 -36.33 18.58
N VAL A 168 -11.07 -36.47 18.02
CA VAL A 168 -11.50 -35.67 16.84
C VAL A 168 -11.47 -34.16 17.12
N VAL A 169 -11.75 -33.73 18.36
CA VAL A 169 -11.72 -32.31 18.74
C VAL A 169 -10.28 -31.80 18.75
N ALA A 170 -9.35 -32.52 19.38
CA ALA A 170 -7.93 -32.17 19.40
C ALA A 170 -7.31 -32.19 17.99
N GLY A 171 -7.69 -33.15 17.15
CA GLY A 171 -7.28 -33.20 15.75
C GLY A 171 -7.75 -31.99 14.95
N ARG A 172 -8.99 -31.51 15.17
CA ARG A 172 -9.50 -30.30 14.51
C ARG A 172 -8.75 -29.04 14.93
N GLU A 173 -8.40 -28.93 16.21
CA GLU A 173 -7.58 -27.81 16.71
C GLU A 173 -6.19 -27.81 16.03
N PHE A 174 -5.55 -28.96 15.92
CA PHE A 174 -4.29 -29.08 15.18
C PHE A 174 -4.45 -28.66 13.71
N VAL A 175 -5.47 -29.13 13.01
CA VAL A 175 -5.71 -28.78 11.60
C VAL A 175 -5.89 -27.26 11.42
N GLU A 176 -6.60 -26.58 12.33
CA GLU A 176 -6.74 -25.12 12.29
C GLU A 176 -5.37 -24.41 12.40
N LYS A 177 -4.53 -24.82 13.35
CA LYS A 177 -3.19 -24.21 13.53
C LYS A 177 -2.24 -24.58 12.39
N TYR A 178 -2.35 -25.79 11.86
CA TYR A 178 -1.61 -26.25 10.68
C TYR A 178 -1.92 -25.36 9.46
N ILE A 179 -3.20 -25.19 9.11
CA ILE A 179 -3.64 -24.37 7.97
C ILE A 179 -3.16 -22.92 8.15
N THR A 180 -3.32 -22.36 9.37
CA THR A 180 -2.85 -21.01 9.68
C THR A 180 -1.35 -20.84 9.44
N PHE A 181 -0.54 -21.82 9.88
CA PHE A 181 0.90 -21.80 9.67
C PHE A 181 1.27 -21.96 8.19
N THR A 182 0.68 -22.92 7.48
CA THR A 182 1.05 -23.21 6.09
C THR A 182 0.66 -22.07 5.15
N HIS A 183 -0.54 -21.48 5.31
CA HIS A 183 -0.94 -20.30 4.50
C HIS A 183 -0.03 -19.10 4.76
N TYR A 184 0.44 -18.89 5.99
CA TYR A 184 1.36 -17.79 6.29
C TYR A 184 2.71 -17.97 5.57
N VAL A 185 3.29 -19.17 5.62
CA VAL A 185 4.57 -19.47 4.94
C VAL A 185 4.40 -19.44 3.42
N GLU A 186 3.31 -19.97 2.89
CA GLU A 186 2.98 -19.89 1.46
C GLU A 186 2.86 -18.44 0.99
N GLY A 187 2.14 -17.60 1.74
CA GLY A 187 2.01 -16.17 1.45
C GLY A 187 3.36 -15.45 1.43
N LEU A 188 4.21 -15.69 2.43
CA LEU A 188 5.58 -15.12 2.44
C LEU A 188 6.39 -15.57 1.23
N HIS A 189 6.33 -16.87 0.89
CA HIS A 189 7.04 -17.42 -0.25
C HIS A 189 6.55 -16.82 -1.59
N GLY A 190 5.24 -16.60 -1.75
CA GLY A 190 4.66 -15.94 -2.91
C GLY A 190 5.15 -14.49 -3.08
N ILE A 191 5.19 -13.72 -1.99
CA ILE A 191 5.73 -12.35 -1.97
C ILE A 191 7.22 -12.34 -2.38
N ILE A 192 8.03 -13.25 -1.81
CA ILE A 192 9.49 -13.33 -2.08
C ILE A 192 9.78 -13.75 -3.52
N LYS A 193 9.02 -14.71 -4.07
CA LYS A 193 9.20 -15.17 -5.45
C LYS A 193 8.66 -14.18 -6.51
N GLY A 194 8.15 -13.02 -6.11
CA GLY A 194 7.62 -12.02 -7.04
C GLY A 194 6.32 -12.44 -7.73
N HIS A 195 5.61 -13.47 -7.27
CA HIS A 195 4.31 -13.90 -7.82
C HIS A 195 3.14 -13.13 -7.18
N GLY A 196 3.36 -11.86 -6.81
CA GLY A 196 2.34 -10.96 -6.26
C GLY A 196 1.33 -10.42 -7.29
N GLY A 197 1.23 -11.04 -8.45
CA GLY A 197 0.24 -10.74 -9.49
C GLY A 197 0.10 -11.92 -10.43
N HIS A 198 -1.14 -12.39 -10.63
CA HIS A 198 -1.54 -13.42 -11.59
C HIS A 198 -1.07 -14.85 -11.29
N HIS A 199 -1.85 -15.57 -10.47
CA HIS A 199 -1.99 -17.01 -10.72
C HIS A 199 -3.10 -17.18 -11.77
N ASP A 200 -2.65 -17.36 -13.01
CA ASP A 200 -3.48 -17.78 -14.13
C ASP A 200 -4.22 -19.07 -13.78
N ALA A 201 -5.54 -19.00 -13.94
CA ALA A 201 -6.38 -20.17 -14.07
C ALA A 201 -6.31 -20.64 -15.53
N GLU A 202 -5.40 -21.56 -15.88
CA GLU A 202 -5.57 -22.44 -17.03
C GLU A 202 -5.01 -23.84 -16.75
N ALA A 203 -5.87 -24.69 -16.19
CA ALA A 203 -5.87 -26.12 -16.46
C ALA A 203 -7.32 -26.63 -16.44
N MET A 204 -8.10 -26.18 -17.42
CA MET A 204 -9.35 -26.83 -17.83
C MET A 204 -9.18 -27.34 -19.26
N GLY A 205 -9.00 -28.65 -19.36
CA GLY A 205 -9.04 -29.46 -20.56
C GLY A 205 -8.75 -30.88 -20.09
N GLY A 206 -9.74 -31.68 -19.71
CA GLY A 206 -10.81 -32.15 -20.58
C GLY A 206 -10.50 -33.61 -20.88
N GLY A 207 -11.10 -34.53 -20.13
CA GLY A 207 -10.90 -35.97 -20.29
C GLY A 207 -11.90 -36.74 -19.43
N GLY A 208 -13.11 -36.91 -19.96
CA GLY A 208 -14.16 -37.68 -19.32
C GLY A 208 -13.84 -39.17 -19.28
N TYR A 209 -14.41 -39.85 -18.27
CA TYR A 209 -14.64 -41.28 -18.32
C TYR A 209 -16.08 -41.55 -17.90
N GLY A 210 -16.89 -41.89 -18.89
CA GLY A 210 -18.07 -42.72 -18.72
C GLY A 210 -17.69 -44.15 -19.08
N HIS A 211 -17.90 -45.06 -18.12
CA HIS A 211 -18.40 -46.43 -18.20
C HIS A 211 -17.94 -47.20 -16.96
#